data_AF-A0A371PGW0-F1
#
_entry.id   AF-A0A371PGW0-F1
#
_cell.length_a   1.000
_cell.length_b   1.000
_cell.length_c   1.000
_cell.angle_alpha   90.00
_cell.angle_beta   90.00
_cell.angle_gamma   90.00
#
_symmetry.space_group_name_H-M   'P 1'
#
loop_
_entity.id
_entity.type
_entity.pdbx_description
1 polymer ?
#
loop_
_entity_poly.entity_id
_entity_poly.type
_entity_poly.pdbx_seq_one_letter_code
_entity_poly.pdbx_strand_id
1 'polypeptide(L)'
;MEEKVMKKLWIVLVAVLLCTPLLQHANASEKVITVYIDGVKVNFSSDPILKNGTTFVQFRPIFETLGYEIAWDPAKKRITAHNDETEMILTVGSTSVAINGVVKEIKDPPYITKGNTLVPVRFISEYSGKLVKWDSIKREIKITSNDDQNNIACKTLTNCIDLGNEKSVKEMLKPNTIVTHKQFELSVKNDRTVIAKLLITHGYDLRKLSVEEQKTLLKIALDNRFFDTMSMLIENGIYVDLELNYLTSSALVMAIKNKDKEMVRLLLSHGADPAKKYSNGTGKEINNFYFTPMNLAYEMKEMDIYDLLAHKAKTMAEVPVPNGVSVRDIKELRNYLDAYHTRLSTNLGIVRLGYSIDENTSRLYLYDIKVNFSGEVLVDNKLETGMNHIAIENIFDNIKFTETQKVEFFRQLREFTEDTAKITMAWMPGKKITGGFYKFTSYVPQGIPIELRQLALEVYGSSINQFLTWSNYTPDQAYYYHETEISDFHWYGFLDDQNVTTDVPLKKISIPAGNYKIAVGESLAIPYQLLPEKATDVELVWESFYPHIASVDSNGVVVGLKAGLASIKVYSKHDPGIFANFLVWVGDPLKM
;
A
#
# COMPACT_ATOMS: atom_id res chain seq x y z
N MET A 1 -72.68 16.21 20.15
CA MET A 1 -71.91 17.34 19.60
C MET A 1 -72.82 18.05 18.61
N GLU A 2 -73.24 19.28 18.90
CA GLU A 2 -74.22 20.01 18.07
C GLU A 2 -73.75 20.14 16.61
N GLU A 3 -74.68 20.07 15.67
CA GLU A 3 -74.42 20.12 14.21
C GLU A 3 -73.56 21.33 13.80
N LYS A 4 -73.70 22.45 14.54
CA LYS A 4 -72.87 23.66 14.36
C LYS A 4 -71.39 23.44 14.70
N VAL A 5 -71.09 22.59 15.68
CA VAL A 5 -69.71 22.26 16.08
C VAL A 5 -69.06 21.36 15.03
N MET A 6 -69.82 20.39 14.50
CA MET A 6 -69.35 19.53 13.40
C MET A 6 -69.09 20.31 12.11
N LYS A 7 -69.96 21.27 11.75
CA LYS A 7 -69.74 22.13 10.57
C LYS A 7 -68.50 23.02 10.72
N LYS A 8 -68.24 23.56 11.92
CA LYS A 8 -67.03 24.35 12.18
C LYS A 8 -65.76 23.50 12.13
N LEU A 9 -65.81 22.27 12.66
CA LEU A 9 -64.70 21.31 12.57
C LEU A 9 -64.40 20.92 11.11
N TRP A 10 -65.45 20.70 10.30
CA TRP A 10 -65.29 20.41 8.87
C TRP A 10 -64.68 21.57 8.08
N ILE A 11 -65.06 22.82 8.39
CA ILE A 11 -64.50 24.00 7.71
C ILE A 11 -63.03 24.19 8.07
N VAL A 12 -62.65 23.96 9.35
CA VAL A 12 -61.24 24.03 9.77
C VAL A 12 -60.42 22.90 9.13
N LEU A 13 -60.97 21.70 9.02
CA LEU A 13 -60.26 20.54 8.44
C LEU A 13 -60.06 20.69 6.91
N VAL A 14 -61.04 21.28 6.21
CA VAL A 14 -60.92 21.63 4.79
C VAL A 14 -59.94 22.80 4.57
N ALA A 15 -59.94 23.80 5.46
CA ALA A 15 -58.99 24.91 5.42
C ALA A 15 -57.54 24.46 5.68
N VAL A 16 -57.33 23.47 6.56
CA VAL A 16 -56.00 22.88 6.82
C VAL A 16 -55.54 22.00 5.65
N LEU A 17 -56.45 21.29 4.97
CA LEU A 17 -56.11 20.53 3.75
C LEU A 17 -55.76 21.44 2.55
N LEU A 18 -56.43 22.59 2.41
CA LEU A 18 -56.17 23.58 1.35
C LEU A 18 -54.89 24.43 1.58
N CYS A 19 -54.35 24.45 2.80
CA CYS A 19 -53.12 25.18 3.15
C CYS A 19 -51.87 24.30 3.18
N THR A 20 -51.94 23.03 2.77
CA THR A 20 -50.72 22.29 2.49
C THR A 20 -50.14 22.85 1.19
N PRO A 21 -48.96 23.49 1.20
CA PRO A 21 -48.32 23.85 -0.05
C PRO A 21 -48.11 22.54 -0.81
N LEU A 22 -48.70 22.42 -1.99
CA LEU A 22 -48.28 21.45 -2.98
C LEU A 22 -46.77 21.67 -3.12
N LEU A 23 -45.98 20.80 -2.49
CA LEU A 23 -44.58 20.63 -2.80
C LEU A 23 -44.55 20.10 -4.22
N GLN A 24 -44.69 21.02 -5.17
CA GLN A 24 -44.16 20.87 -6.50
C GLN A 24 -42.67 20.65 -6.27
N HIS A 25 -42.28 19.38 -6.19
CA HIS A 25 -40.91 19.00 -6.39
C HIS A 25 -40.62 19.44 -7.81
N ALA A 26 -40.07 20.65 -7.95
CA ALA A 26 -39.33 20.99 -9.14
C ALA A 26 -38.25 19.93 -9.22
N ASN A 27 -38.46 18.92 -10.06
CA ASN A 27 -37.39 18.03 -10.48
C ASN A 27 -36.36 18.95 -11.10
N ALA A 28 -35.34 19.30 -10.32
CA ALA A 28 -34.20 20.02 -10.82
C ALA A 28 -33.64 19.15 -11.95
N SER A 29 -33.80 19.64 -13.19
CA SER A 29 -33.25 18.98 -14.37
C SER A 29 -31.78 18.69 -14.09
N GLU A 30 -31.41 17.42 -14.05
CA GLU A 30 -30.05 17.00 -13.74
C GLU A 30 -29.10 17.65 -14.77
N LYS A 31 -28.18 18.52 -14.33
CA LYS A 31 -27.34 19.33 -15.23
C LYS A 31 -26.56 18.47 -16.21
N VAL A 32 -26.85 18.41 -17.51
CA VAL A 32 -26.14 17.53 -18.46
C VAL A 32 -24.61 17.62 -18.33
N ILE A 33 -23.91 16.48 -18.34
CA ILE A 33 -22.44 16.44 -18.28
C ILE A 33 -21.90 17.00 -19.60
N THR A 34 -20.98 17.96 -19.50
CA THR A 34 -20.34 18.56 -20.68
C THR A 34 -18.87 18.21 -20.74
N VAL A 35 -18.33 18.02 -21.95
CA VAL A 35 -16.93 17.64 -22.16
C VAL A 35 -16.26 18.70 -23.03
N TYR A 36 -15.06 19.09 -22.67
CA TYR A 36 -14.20 20.00 -23.41
C TYR A 36 -12.89 19.29 -23.72
N ILE A 37 -12.40 19.42 -24.95
CA ILE A 37 -11.05 19.03 -25.35
C ILE A 37 -10.34 20.31 -25.77
N ASP A 38 -9.24 20.67 -25.10
CA ASP A 38 -8.46 21.89 -25.40
C ASP A 38 -9.33 23.16 -25.40
N GLY A 39 -10.22 23.24 -24.41
CA GLY A 39 -11.18 24.35 -24.27
C GLY A 39 -12.34 24.34 -25.28
N VAL A 40 -12.32 23.46 -26.28
CA VAL A 40 -13.39 23.30 -27.26
C VAL A 40 -14.44 22.32 -26.74
N LYS A 41 -15.70 22.75 -26.68
CA LYS A 41 -16.82 21.90 -26.25
C LYS A 41 -17.05 20.79 -27.28
N VAL A 42 -17.02 19.54 -26.83
CA VAL A 42 -17.36 18.38 -27.65
C VAL A 42 -18.88 18.23 -27.69
N ASN A 43 -19.43 18.15 -28.90
CA ASN A 43 -20.85 17.94 -29.11
C ASN A 43 -21.14 16.44 -29.27
N PHE A 44 -22.07 15.92 -28.46
CA PHE A 44 -22.54 14.55 -28.54
C PHE A 44 -23.98 14.52 -29.05
N SER A 45 -24.31 13.49 -29.84
CA SER A 45 -25.70 13.22 -30.27
C SER A 45 -26.57 12.60 -29.16
N SER A 46 -25.95 12.19 -28.06
CA SER A 46 -26.50 11.56 -26.86
C SER A 46 -25.58 11.94 -25.72
N ASP A 47 -26.18 12.48 -24.66
CA ASP A 47 -25.47 13.03 -23.51
C ASP A 47 -24.52 12.01 -22.87
N PRO A 48 -23.36 12.46 -22.34
CA PRO A 48 -22.53 11.62 -21.49
C PRO A 48 -23.32 11.11 -20.28
N ILE A 49 -23.06 9.85 -19.91
CA ILE A 49 -23.81 9.14 -18.87
C ILE A 49 -22.88 8.83 -17.71
N LEU A 50 -23.23 9.27 -16.51
CA LEU A 50 -22.59 8.79 -15.28
C LEU A 50 -23.30 7.52 -14.82
N LYS A 51 -22.60 6.39 -14.83
CA LYS A 51 -23.12 5.09 -14.38
C LYS A 51 -22.12 4.43 -13.45
N ASN A 52 -22.55 4.08 -12.23
CA ASN A 52 -21.73 3.43 -11.20
C ASN A 52 -20.41 4.16 -10.90
N GLY A 53 -20.42 5.49 -10.95
CA GLY A 53 -19.23 6.32 -10.73
C GLY A 53 -18.30 6.48 -11.94
N THR A 54 -18.63 5.87 -13.08
CA THR A 54 -17.88 6.00 -14.33
C THR A 54 -18.66 6.84 -15.32
N THR A 55 -18.03 7.88 -15.85
CA THR A 55 -18.62 8.68 -16.92
C THR A 55 -18.31 8.06 -18.27
N PHE A 56 -19.37 7.79 -19.02
CA PHE A 56 -19.32 7.23 -20.36
C PHE A 56 -19.67 8.29 -21.38
N VAL A 57 -18.89 8.34 -22.44
CA VAL A 57 -19.02 9.30 -23.55
C VAL A 57 -19.09 8.53 -24.85
N GLN A 58 -19.68 9.14 -25.89
CA GLN A 58 -19.59 8.53 -27.21
C GLN A 58 -18.15 8.52 -27.68
N PHE A 59 -17.69 7.37 -28.16
CA PHE A 59 -16.30 7.20 -28.54
C PHE A 59 -15.91 8.12 -29.71
N ARG A 60 -16.77 8.19 -30.74
CA ARG A 60 -16.45 8.82 -32.02
C ARG A 60 -16.11 10.31 -31.89
N PRO A 61 -16.97 11.18 -31.31
CA PRO A 61 -16.66 12.60 -31.19
C PRO A 61 -15.38 12.87 -30.40
N ILE A 62 -15.07 12.07 -29.39
CA ILE A 62 -13.86 12.24 -28.59
C ILE A 62 -12.62 11.86 -29.40
N PHE A 63 -12.57 10.65 -29.94
CA PHE A 63 -11.40 10.16 -30.67
C PHE A 63 -11.12 10.99 -31.92
N GLU A 64 -12.15 11.43 -32.66
CA GLU A 64 -11.99 12.34 -33.80
C GLU A 64 -11.43 13.70 -33.37
N THR A 65 -11.92 14.27 -32.26
CA THR A 65 -11.39 15.54 -31.74
C THR A 65 -9.95 15.40 -31.24
N LEU A 66 -9.57 14.22 -30.78
CA LEU A 66 -8.20 13.88 -30.37
C LEU A 66 -7.27 13.49 -31.54
N GLY A 67 -7.76 13.54 -32.79
CA GLY A 67 -6.96 13.26 -33.99
C GLY A 67 -6.78 11.78 -34.30
N TYR A 68 -7.64 10.90 -33.78
CA TYR A 68 -7.63 9.48 -34.13
C TYR A 68 -8.52 9.20 -35.33
N GLU A 69 -8.02 8.36 -36.23
CA GLU A 69 -8.83 7.70 -37.24
C GLU A 69 -9.55 6.49 -36.65
N ILE A 70 -10.83 6.36 -36.96
CA ILE A 70 -11.73 5.43 -36.28
C ILE A 70 -12.35 4.45 -37.27
N ALA A 71 -12.20 3.15 -36.98
CA ALA A 71 -12.95 2.08 -37.60
C ALA A 71 -13.90 1.42 -36.59
N TRP A 72 -15.14 1.17 -37.02
CA TRP A 72 -16.14 0.43 -36.25
C TRP A 72 -16.52 -0.84 -37.02
N ASP A 73 -16.26 -2.00 -36.44
CA ASP A 73 -16.67 -3.31 -36.95
C ASP A 73 -17.94 -3.76 -36.21
N PRO A 74 -19.12 -3.65 -36.83
CA PRO A 74 -20.38 -3.98 -36.17
C PRO A 74 -20.53 -5.49 -35.91
N ALA A 75 -19.93 -6.36 -36.73
CA ALA A 75 -20.02 -7.81 -36.58
C ALA A 75 -19.24 -8.28 -35.35
N LYS A 76 -18.07 -7.68 -35.11
CA LYS A 76 -17.23 -7.95 -33.93
C LYS A 76 -17.52 -7.04 -32.74
N LYS A 77 -18.42 -6.07 -32.91
CA LYS A 77 -18.68 -4.97 -31.96
C LYS A 77 -17.39 -4.30 -31.49
N ARG A 78 -16.49 -4.02 -32.43
CA ARG A 78 -15.11 -3.63 -32.16
C ARG A 78 -14.82 -2.23 -32.67
N ILE A 79 -14.23 -1.43 -31.81
CA ILE A 79 -13.69 -0.10 -32.09
C ILE A 79 -12.20 -0.26 -32.33
N THR A 80 -11.69 0.28 -33.42
CA THR A 80 -10.26 0.51 -33.63
C THR A 80 -10.06 2.02 -33.79
N ALA A 81 -9.30 2.62 -32.88
CA ALA A 81 -8.88 4.02 -32.96
C ALA A 81 -7.37 4.05 -33.14
N HIS A 82 -6.86 4.73 -34.15
CA HIS A 82 -5.43 4.81 -34.42
C HIS A 82 -5.00 6.20 -34.84
N ASN A 83 -3.79 6.60 -34.47
CA ASN A 83 -3.07 7.76 -34.98
C ASN A 83 -1.59 7.40 -35.12
N ASP A 84 -0.72 8.39 -35.39
CA ASP A 84 0.72 8.17 -35.55
C ASP A 84 1.43 7.62 -34.30
N GLU A 85 0.82 7.75 -33.11
CA GLU A 85 1.44 7.41 -31.83
C GLU A 85 0.89 6.11 -31.22
N THR A 86 -0.42 5.86 -31.36
CA THR A 86 -1.12 4.81 -30.60
C THR A 86 -2.24 4.15 -31.41
N GLU A 87 -2.29 2.83 -31.35
CA GLU A 87 -3.42 2.01 -31.78
C GLU A 87 -4.17 1.47 -30.55
N MET A 88 -5.49 1.66 -30.53
CA MET A 88 -6.39 1.19 -29.49
C MET A 88 -7.50 0.33 -30.07
N ILE A 89 -7.66 -0.89 -29.55
CA ILE A 89 -8.70 -1.83 -29.93
C ILE A 89 -9.57 -2.13 -28.72
N LEU A 90 -10.86 -1.78 -28.81
CA LEU A 90 -11.86 -2.07 -27.80
C LEU A 90 -12.98 -2.94 -28.36
N THR A 91 -13.49 -3.86 -27.54
CA THR A 91 -14.68 -4.65 -27.89
C THR A 91 -15.80 -4.37 -26.90
N VAL A 92 -16.99 -4.08 -27.41
CA VAL A 92 -18.18 -3.83 -26.58
C VAL A 92 -18.47 -5.03 -25.70
N GLY A 93 -18.61 -4.78 -24.40
CA GLY A 93 -18.86 -5.79 -23.36
C GLY A 93 -17.60 -6.48 -22.84
N SER A 94 -16.41 -6.18 -23.39
CA SER A 94 -15.14 -6.75 -22.92
C SER A 94 -14.39 -5.76 -22.04
N THR A 95 -13.87 -6.26 -20.91
CA THR A 95 -12.92 -5.54 -20.05
C THR A 95 -11.48 -5.66 -20.55
N SER A 96 -11.23 -6.45 -21.59
CA SER A 96 -9.92 -6.57 -22.22
C SER A 96 -9.83 -5.67 -23.46
N VAL A 97 -8.84 -4.80 -23.47
CA VAL A 97 -8.53 -3.88 -24.57
C VAL A 97 -7.11 -4.13 -25.06
N ALA A 98 -6.81 -3.85 -26.33
CA ALA A 98 -5.46 -3.95 -26.87
C ALA A 98 -4.92 -2.54 -27.16
N ILE A 99 -3.75 -2.21 -26.63
CA ILE A 99 -3.05 -0.94 -26.85
C ILE A 99 -1.69 -1.27 -27.46
N ASN A 100 -1.46 -0.83 -28.69
CA ASN A 100 -0.25 -1.16 -29.46
C ASN A 100 0.06 -2.68 -29.45
N GLY A 101 -0.99 -3.50 -29.60
CA GLY A 101 -0.90 -4.97 -29.56
C GLY A 101 -0.80 -5.61 -28.17
N VAL A 102 -0.65 -4.82 -27.09
CA VAL A 102 -0.57 -5.32 -25.71
C VAL A 102 -1.95 -5.32 -25.06
N VAL A 103 -2.37 -6.47 -24.52
CA VAL A 103 -3.65 -6.59 -23.81
C VAL A 103 -3.58 -5.90 -22.44
N LYS A 104 -4.54 -5.03 -22.16
CA LYS A 104 -4.76 -4.32 -20.91
C LYS A 104 -6.18 -4.58 -20.40
N GLU A 105 -6.36 -4.48 -19.09
CA GLU A 105 -7.66 -4.63 -18.45
C GLU A 105 -8.22 -3.26 -18.06
N ILE A 106 -9.52 -3.05 -18.31
CA ILE A 106 -10.26 -1.85 -17.91
C ILE A 106 -11.42 -2.25 -17.00
N LYS A 107 -11.71 -1.41 -16.01
CA LYS A 107 -12.74 -1.66 -14.99
C LYS A 107 -14.15 -1.77 -15.58
N ASP A 108 -14.48 -0.88 -16.51
CA ASP A 108 -15.82 -0.74 -17.06
C ASP A 108 -15.79 -0.94 -18.58
N PRO A 109 -16.43 -1.98 -19.12
CA PRO A 109 -16.37 -2.25 -20.56
C PRO A 109 -17.21 -1.23 -21.36
N PRO A 110 -16.84 -0.95 -22.62
CA PRO A 110 -17.70 -0.19 -23.53
C PRO A 110 -19.05 -0.88 -23.69
N TYR A 111 -20.13 -0.10 -23.81
CA TYR A 111 -21.47 -0.64 -24.01
C TYR A 111 -22.25 0.17 -25.02
N ILE A 112 -23.31 -0.43 -25.59
CA ILE A 112 -24.20 0.24 -26.52
C ILE A 112 -25.49 0.61 -25.78
N THR A 113 -25.92 1.87 -25.90
CA THR A 113 -27.21 2.33 -25.41
C THR A 113 -27.82 3.32 -26.38
N LYS A 114 -29.13 3.18 -26.65
CA LYS A 114 -29.87 4.02 -27.61
C LYS A 114 -29.15 4.16 -28.97
N GLY A 115 -28.53 3.08 -29.45
CA GLY A 115 -27.79 3.05 -30.72
C GLY A 115 -26.40 3.68 -30.70
N ASN A 116 -25.94 4.21 -29.57
CA ASN A 116 -24.62 4.81 -29.42
C ASN A 116 -23.68 3.89 -28.64
N THR A 117 -22.47 3.69 -29.16
CA THR A 117 -21.40 3.02 -28.42
C THR A 117 -20.76 4.02 -27.46
N LEU A 118 -20.80 3.72 -26.17
CA LEU A 118 -20.21 4.54 -25.13
C LEU A 118 -18.98 3.86 -24.54
N VAL A 119 -17.95 4.65 -24.28
CA VAL A 119 -16.67 4.23 -23.70
C VAL A 119 -16.41 5.02 -22.41
N PRO A 120 -15.72 4.44 -21.41
CA PRO A 120 -15.31 5.19 -20.22
C PRO A 120 -14.39 6.35 -20.60
N VAL A 121 -14.66 7.56 -20.13
CA VAL A 121 -13.82 8.71 -20.45
C VAL A 121 -12.39 8.56 -19.90
N ARG A 122 -12.24 7.82 -18.80
CA ARG A 122 -10.94 7.52 -18.19
C ARG A 122 -10.07 6.65 -19.09
N PHE A 123 -10.65 5.67 -19.79
CA PHE A 123 -9.90 4.87 -20.77
C PHE A 123 -9.26 5.78 -21.83
N ILE A 124 -10.04 6.74 -22.34
CA ILE A 124 -9.55 7.69 -23.33
C ILE A 124 -8.39 8.50 -22.75
N SER A 125 -8.54 9.02 -21.53
CA SER A 125 -7.46 9.74 -20.82
C SER A 125 -6.17 8.92 -20.70
N GLU A 126 -6.28 7.71 -20.15
CA GLU A 126 -5.15 6.87 -19.76
C GLU A 126 -4.27 6.51 -20.96
N TYR A 127 -4.87 6.26 -22.12
CA TYR A 127 -4.13 5.76 -23.28
C TYR A 127 -3.93 6.79 -24.39
N SER A 128 -4.63 7.95 -24.37
CA SER A 128 -4.36 9.04 -25.33
C SER A 128 -3.25 9.99 -24.90
N GLY A 129 -2.68 9.81 -23.69
CA GLY A 129 -1.64 10.70 -23.16
C GLY A 129 -2.16 12.10 -22.77
N LYS A 130 -3.48 12.26 -22.60
CA LYS A 130 -4.14 13.53 -22.30
C LYS A 130 -4.61 13.58 -20.84
N LEU A 131 -4.46 14.75 -20.22
CA LEU A 131 -4.93 14.98 -18.85
C LEU A 131 -6.44 15.19 -18.84
N VAL A 132 -7.14 14.50 -17.94
CA VAL A 132 -8.59 14.64 -17.77
C VAL A 132 -8.94 15.13 -16.38
N LYS A 133 -9.54 16.32 -16.31
CA LYS A 133 -10.04 16.93 -15.09
C LYS A 133 -11.56 16.87 -15.03
N TRP A 134 -12.09 16.37 -13.92
CA TRP A 134 -13.52 16.39 -13.62
C TRP A 134 -13.85 17.54 -12.67
N ASP A 135 -14.75 18.43 -13.07
CA ASP A 135 -15.35 19.45 -12.21
C ASP A 135 -16.76 18.97 -11.81
N SER A 136 -16.88 18.48 -10.57
CA SER A 136 -18.14 17.92 -10.06
C SER A 136 -19.22 18.99 -9.86
N ILE A 137 -18.85 20.24 -9.58
CA ILE A 137 -19.77 21.36 -9.34
C ILE A 137 -20.41 21.80 -10.65
N LYS A 138 -19.61 21.88 -11.72
CA LYS A 138 -20.07 22.27 -13.06
C LYS A 138 -20.57 21.09 -13.89
N ARG A 139 -20.30 19.85 -13.47
CA ARG A 139 -20.45 18.62 -14.25
C ARG A 139 -19.72 18.70 -15.60
N GLU A 140 -18.47 19.18 -15.54
CA GLU A 140 -17.60 19.40 -16.71
C GLU A 140 -16.43 18.42 -16.69
N ILE A 141 -16.17 17.77 -17.82
CA ILE A 141 -14.92 17.06 -18.09
C ILE A 141 -14.06 17.95 -18.97
N LYS A 142 -12.81 18.19 -18.58
CA LYS A 142 -11.82 18.90 -19.38
C LYS A 142 -10.69 17.96 -19.72
N ILE A 143 -10.52 17.69 -21.00
CA ILE A 143 -9.41 16.94 -21.58
C ILE A 143 -8.45 17.97 -22.15
N THR A 144 -7.17 17.92 -21.77
CA THR A 144 -6.16 18.87 -22.26
C THR A 144 -5.00 18.13 -22.90
N SER A 145 -4.71 18.47 -24.15
CA SER A 145 -3.43 18.32 -24.82
C SER A 145 -2.42 19.22 -24.11
N ASN A 146 -1.25 18.67 -23.78
CA ASN A 146 -0.22 19.33 -22.98
C ASN A 146 0.39 20.63 -23.58
N ASP A 147 -0.19 21.20 -24.64
CA ASP A 147 0.41 22.29 -25.42
C ASP A 147 -0.19 23.69 -25.18
N ASP A 148 -1.46 23.84 -24.79
CA ASP A 148 -2.08 25.16 -24.73
C ASP A 148 -1.70 26.00 -23.49
N GLN A 149 -1.40 25.36 -22.34
CA GLN A 149 -0.99 26.10 -21.13
C GLN A 149 0.47 26.57 -21.20
N ASN A 150 1.31 25.93 -22.03
CA ASN A 150 2.72 26.26 -22.18
C ASN A 150 2.98 27.48 -23.10
N ASN A 151 1.96 27.98 -23.81
CA ASN A 151 2.07 29.11 -24.74
C ASN A 151 1.51 30.44 -24.17
N ILE A 152 1.02 30.44 -22.92
CA ILE A 152 0.54 31.65 -22.24
C ILE A 152 1.72 32.39 -21.60
N ALA A 153 1.97 33.64 -22.00
CA ALA A 153 2.98 34.49 -21.38
C ALA A 153 2.59 34.83 -19.93
N CYS A 154 3.25 34.20 -18.95
CA CYS A 154 3.06 34.47 -17.53
C CYS A 154 4.13 35.44 -16.98
N LYS A 155 3.71 36.37 -16.10
CA LYS A 155 4.55 37.51 -15.66
C LYS A 155 5.43 37.23 -14.45
N THR A 156 5.04 36.30 -13.59
CA THR A 156 5.74 35.96 -12.34
C THR A 156 5.74 34.45 -12.14
N LEU A 157 6.74 33.92 -11.42
CA LEU A 157 6.84 32.50 -11.12
C LEU A 157 5.55 31.96 -10.46
N THR A 158 4.98 32.70 -9.50
CA THR A 158 3.72 32.32 -8.84
C THR A 158 2.55 32.21 -9.81
N ASN A 159 2.44 33.14 -10.77
CA ASN A 159 1.40 33.10 -11.79
C ASN A 159 1.62 31.92 -12.75
N CYS A 160 2.85 31.66 -13.17
CA CYS A 160 3.17 30.50 -14.00
C CYS A 160 2.84 29.17 -13.31
N ILE A 161 3.12 29.07 -12.00
CA ILE A 161 2.75 27.91 -11.18
C ILE A 161 1.21 27.73 -11.14
N ASP A 162 0.47 28.81 -10.85
CA ASP A 162 -1.00 28.78 -10.79
C ASP A 162 -1.63 28.33 -12.13
N LEU A 163 -1.14 28.93 -13.22
CA LEU A 163 -1.59 28.64 -14.58
C LEU A 163 -1.16 27.26 -15.09
N GLY A 164 -0.17 26.60 -14.48
CA GLY A 164 0.33 25.32 -14.95
C GLY A 164 1.31 25.40 -16.12
N ASN A 165 1.96 26.54 -16.34
CA ASN A 165 2.93 26.70 -17.42
C ASN A 165 4.31 26.16 -17.00
N GLU A 166 4.54 24.88 -17.25
CA GLU A 166 5.75 24.16 -16.88
C GLU A 166 7.00 24.74 -17.55
N LYS A 167 6.91 25.11 -18.83
CA LYS A 167 8.03 25.66 -19.59
C LYS A 167 8.52 26.97 -18.97
N SER A 168 7.62 27.91 -18.72
CA SER A 168 7.98 29.19 -18.12
C SER A 168 8.44 29.04 -16.67
N VAL A 169 7.86 28.11 -15.91
CA VAL A 169 8.40 27.78 -14.57
C VAL A 169 9.84 27.31 -14.68
N LYS A 170 10.14 26.36 -15.58
CA LYS A 170 11.50 25.83 -15.77
C LYS A 170 12.50 26.91 -16.20
N GLU A 171 12.10 27.85 -17.05
CA GLU A 171 12.93 28.99 -17.47
C GLU A 171 13.16 30.02 -16.33
N MET A 172 12.19 30.18 -15.43
CA MET A 172 12.27 31.10 -14.28
C MET A 172 13.02 30.52 -13.07
N LEU A 173 13.11 29.19 -12.95
CA LEU A 173 13.89 28.49 -11.92
C LEU A 173 15.39 28.48 -12.25
N LYS A 174 16.01 29.66 -12.21
CA LYS A 174 17.48 29.84 -12.31
C LYS A 174 18.17 29.30 -11.04
N PRO A 175 19.47 28.93 -11.06
CA PRO A 175 20.13 28.24 -9.93
C PRO A 175 20.00 28.87 -8.54
N ASN A 176 19.76 30.19 -8.45
CA ASN A 176 19.61 30.92 -7.19
C ASN A 176 18.15 31.32 -6.88
N THR A 177 17.17 30.82 -7.63
CA THR A 177 15.76 31.13 -7.42
C THR A 177 15.25 30.41 -6.17
N ILE A 178 14.94 31.18 -5.13
CA ILE A 178 14.38 30.63 -3.89
C ILE A 178 12.90 30.32 -4.10
N VAL A 179 12.54 29.05 -3.95
CA VAL A 179 11.13 28.61 -3.94
C VAL A 179 10.57 28.75 -2.53
N THR A 180 9.48 29.52 -2.40
CA THR A 180 8.79 29.71 -1.11
C THR A 180 7.77 28.59 -0.85
N HIS A 181 7.47 28.32 0.43
CA HIS A 181 6.41 27.34 0.78
C HIS A 181 5.07 27.68 0.12
N LYS A 182 4.69 28.95 0.08
CA LYS A 182 3.45 29.41 -0.56
C LYS A 182 3.39 29.06 -2.06
N GLN A 183 4.51 29.13 -2.78
CA GLN A 183 4.58 28.75 -4.19
C GLN A 183 4.43 27.24 -4.37
N PHE A 184 5.07 26.46 -3.50
CA PHE A 184 4.91 25.01 -3.50
C PHE A 184 3.48 24.59 -3.13
N GLU A 185 2.93 25.13 -2.05
CA GLU A 185 1.56 24.87 -1.62
C GLU A 185 0.55 25.25 -2.71
N LEU A 186 0.77 26.34 -3.45
CA LEU A 186 -0.06 26.73 -4.58
C LEU A 186 -0.03 25.68 -5.71
N SER A 187 1.12 25.08 -5.99
CA SER A 187 1.23 24.00 -6.96
C SER A 187 0.41 22.77 -6.54
N VAL A 188 0.39 22.44 -5.25
CA VAL A 188 -0.39 21.34 -4.68
C VAL A 188 -1.89 21.66 -4.70
N LYS A 189 -2.30 22.87 -4.30
CA LYS A 189 -3.70 23.34 -4.30
C LYS A 189 -4.36 23.26 -5.67
N ASN A 190 -3.58 23.49 -6.73
CA ASN A 190 -4.07 23.52 -8.10
C ASN A 190 -3.80 22.22 -8.88
N ASP A 191 -3.34 21.16 -8.21
CA ASP A 191 -3.00 19.87 -8.80
C ASP A 191 -1.96 19.95 -9.93
N ARG A 192 -0.90 20.74 -9.69
CA ARG A 192 0.22 20.94 -10.61
C ARG A 192 1.37 20.04 -10.23
N THR A 193 1.15 18.72 -10.24
CA THR A 193 2.12 17.73 -9.75
C THR A 193 3.48 17.82 -10.44
N VAL A 194 3.51 18.03 -11.77
CA VAL A 194 4.77 18.16 -12.52
C VAL A 194 5.56 19.39 -12.09
N ILE A 195 4.87 20.52 -11.90
CA ILE A 195 5.47 21.75 -11.37
C ILE A 195 5.96 21.53 -9.94
N ALA A 196 5.18 20.89 -9.07
CA ALA A 196 5.60 20.55 -7.71
C ALA A 196 6.89 19.71 -7.70
N LYS A 197 6.99 18.70 -8.58
CA LYS A 197 8.22 17.90 -8.77
C LYS A 197 9.40 18.75 -9.25
N LEU A 198 9.17 19.69 -10.16
CA LEU A 198 10.20 20.64 -10.61
C LEU A 198 10.70 21.51 -9.45
N LEU A 199 9.79 22.02 -8.61
CA LEU A 199 10.15 22.83 -7.45
C LEU A 199 10.99 22.04 -6.43
N ILE A 200 10.65 20.78 -6.17
CA ILE A 200 11.43 19.88 -5.29
C ILE A 200 12.82 19.63 -5.88
N THR A 201 12.88 19.30 -7.17
CA THR A 201 14.15 19.06 -7.89
C THR A 201 15.04 20.32 -7.88
N HIS A 202 14.44 21.50 -7.85
CA HIS A 202 15.14 22.77 -7.75
C HIS A 202 15.62 23.11 -6.32
N GLY A 203 15.33 22.26 -5.32
CA GLY A 203 15.81 22.41 -3.96
C GLY A 203 14.75 22.78 -2.93
N TYR A 204 13.46 22.74 -3.29
CA TYR A 204 12.39 22.85 -2.30
C TYR A 204 12.32 21.59 -1.44
N ASP A 205 12.75 21.68 -0.17
CA ASP A 205 12.88 20.54 0.73
C ASP A 205 11.65 20.33 1.61
N LEU A 206 10.86 19.32 1.27
CA LEU A 206 9.67 18.92 2.03
C LEU A 206 9.98 18.48 3.46
N ARG A 207 11.21 18.02 3.75
CA ARG A 207 11.59 17.53 5.09
C ARG A 207 11.73 18.66 6.11
N LYS A 208 11.88 19.91 5.67
CA LYS A 208 11.95 21.09 6.54
C LYS A 208 10.60 21.65 6.93
N LEU A 209 9.52 21.10 6.37
CA LEU A 209 8.17 21.53 6.70
C LEU A 209 7.82 21.16 8.14
N SER A 210 7.17 22.09 8.82
CA SER A 210 6.53 21.79 10.10
C SER A 210 5.45 20.72 9.93
N VAL A 211 5.14 20.03 11.02
CA VAL A 211 4.09 19.01 11.05
C VAL A 211 2.74 19.57 10.57
N GLU A 212 2.41 20.83 10.89
CA GLU A 212 1.15 21.46 10.45
C GLU A 212 1.13 21.79 8.96
N GLU A 213 2.26 22.20 8.38
CA GLU A 213 2.38 22.40 6.93
C GLU A 213 2.25 21.07 6.18
N GLN A 214 2.88 20.00 6.67
CA GLN A 214 2.75 18.67 6.11
C GLN A 214 1.30 18.16 6.15
N LYS A 215 0.61 18.30 7.29
CA LYS A 215 -0.81 17.96 7.43
C LYS A 215 -1.68 18.73 6.44
N THR A 216 -1.40 20.02 6.27
CA THR A 216 -2.15 20.90 5.34
C THR A 216 -2.02 20.39 3.90
N LEU A 217 -0.81 20.05 3.45
CA LEU A 217 -0.57 19.52 2.11
C LEU A 217 -1.25 18.17 1.89
N LEU A 218 -1.15 17.24 2.86
CA LEU A 218 -1.84 15.95 2.80
C LEU A 218 -3.35 16.12 2.74
N LYS A 219 -3.91 17.02 3.56
CA LYS A 219 -5.35 17.30 3.57
C LYS A 219 -5.82 17.88 2.23
N ILE A 220 -5.09 18.81 1.65
CA ILE A 220 -5.42 19.37 0.32
C ILE A 220 -5.46 18.25 -0.73
N ALA A 221 -4.43 17.41 -0.80
CA ALA A 221 -4.37 16.32 -1.76
C ALA A 221 -5.48 15.27 -1.53
N LEU A 222 -5.80 14.99 -0.26
CA LEU A 222 -6.81 14.02 0.14
C LEU A 222 -8.24 14.50 -0.14
N ASP A 223 -8.59 15.72 0.29
CA ASP A 223 -9.94 16.29 0.14
C ASP A 223 -10.30 16.48 -1.34
N ASN A 224 -9.31 16.76 -2.20
CA ASN A 224 -9.50 16.93 -3.64
C ASN A 224 -9.21 15.66 -4.47
N ARG A 225 -8.80 14.55 -3.83
CA ARG A 225 -8.49 13.26 -4.48
C ARG A 225 -7.38 13.39 -5.55
N PHE A 226 -6.36 14.19 -5.27
CA PHE A 226 -5.19 14.37 -6.13
C PHE A 226 -4.18 13.24 -5.92
N PHE A 227 -4.39 12.10 -6.59
CA PHE A 227 -3.60 10.88 -6.40
C PHE A 227 -2.11 11.07 -6.69
N ASP A 228 -1.76 11.62 -7.85
CA ASP A 228 -0.35 11.80 -8.26
C ASP A 228 0.37 12.79 -7.34
N THR A 229 -0.35 13.83 -6.92
CA THR A 229 0.14 14.81 -5.94
C THR A 229 0.34 14.15 -4.57
N MET A 230 -0.59 13.31 -4.10
CA MET A 230 -0.44 12.55 -2.85
C MET A 230 0.78 11.61 -2.89
N SER A 231 0.94 10.83 -3.96
CA SER A 231 2.09 9.95 -4.19
C SER A 231 3.40 10.73 -4.09
N MET A 232 3.49 11.83 -4.85
CA MET A 232 4.66 12.69 -4.91
C MET A 232 5.02 13.27 -3.54
N LEU A 233 4.03 13.71 -2.75
CA LEU A 233 4.28 14.26 -1.42
C LEU A 233 4.91 13.21 -0.48
N ILE A 234 4.37 11.98 -0.48
CA ILE A 234 4.84 10.90 0.39
C ILE A 234 6.24 10.41 -0.05
N GLU A 235 6.43 10.17 -1.34
CA GLU A 235 7.72 9.76 -1.92
C GLU A 235 8.86 10.74 -1.63
N ASN A 236 8.54 12.03 -1.45
CA ASN A 236 9.53 13.08 -1.22
C ASN A 236 9.63 13.52 0.25
N GLY A 237 9.13 12.70 1.19
CA GLY A 237 9.47 12.81 2.61
C GLY A 237 8.37 13.29 3.54
N ILE A 238 7.11 13.38 3.07
CA ILE A 238 5.97 13.56 3.99
C ILE A 238 5.56 12.21 4.58
N TYR A 239 5.42 12.15 5.90
CA TYR A 239 5.02 10.93 6.60
C TYR A 239 3.54 10.59 6.32
N VAL A 240 3.30 9.37 5.85
CA VAL A 240 1.98 8.92 5.37
C VAL A 240 0.93 8.78 6.48
N ASP A 241 1.37 8.45 7.71
CA ASP A 241 0.47 8.18 8.85
C ASP A 241 0.31 9.38 9.80
N LEU A 242 0.58 10.60 9.32
CA LEU A 242 0.32 11.83 10.08
C LEU A 242 -1.15 11.94 10.50
N GLU A 243 -1.39 12.37 11.73
CA GLU A 243 -2.73 12.58 12.27
C GLU A 243 -3.26 13.95 11.85
N LEU A 244 -4.30 13.98 11.01
CA LEU A 244 -4.76 15.19 10.34
C LEU A 244 -5.70 16.06 11.19
N ASN A 245 -6.42 15.49 12.17
CA ASN A 245 -7.44 16.18 12.96
C ASN A 245 -7.36 15.82 14.46
N TYR A 246 -7.96 16.63 15.33
CA TYR A 246 -8.05 16.44 16.80
C TYR A 246 -8.66 15.09 17.24
N LEU A 247 -9.45 14.44 16.38
CA LEU A 247 -10.03 13.11 16.61
C LEU A 247 -9.10 11.98 16.12
N THR A 248 -7.79 12.24 16.02
CA THR A 248 -6.76 11.26 15.65
C THR A 248 -7.13 10.47 14.39
N SER A 249 -7.19 11.12 13.22
CA SER A 249 -7.50 10.44 11.94
C SER A 249 -6.36 10.67 10.95
N SER A 250 -5.76 9.61 10.43
CA SER A 250 -4.77 9.70 9.34
C SER A 250 -5.43 9.88 7.97
N ALA A 251 -4.60 10.10 6.95
CA ALA A 251 -5.03 10.06 5.56
C ALA A 251 -5.73 8.75 5.20
N LEU A 252 -5.23 7.61 5.71
CA LEU A 252 -5.82 6.28 5.48
C LEU A 252 -7.22 6.18 6.10
N VAL A 253 -7.39 6.61 7.34
CA VAL A 253 -8.70 6.63 8.03
C VAL A 253 -9.70 7.52 7.29
N MET A 254 -9.28 8.70 6.84
CA MET A 254 -10.12 9.62 6.09
C MET A 254 -10.50 9.06 4.70
N ALA A 255 -9.58 8.42 3.99
CA ALA A 255 -9.86 7.75 2.72
C ALA A 255 -10.93 6.65 2.88
N ILE A 256 -10.87 5.87 3.97
CA ILE A 256 -11.88 4.85 4.31
C ILE A 256 -13.24 5.50 4.60
N LYS A 257 -13.28 6.56 5.42
CA LYS A 257 -14.52 7.31 5.71
C LYS A 257 -15.17 7.86 4.44
N ASN A 258 -14.35 8.30 3.49
CA ASN A 258 -14.78 8.81 2.20
C ASN A 258 -15.11 7.70 1.18
N LYS A 259 -14.95 6.41 1.55
CA LYS A 259 -15.13 5.25 0.68
C LYS A 259 -14.25 5.29 -0.58
N ASP A 260 -13.07 5.89 -0.44
CA ASP A 260 -12.14 6.13 -1.54
C ASP A 260 -11.14 4.97 -1.69
N LYS A 261 -11.59 3.86 -2.29
CA LYS A 261 -10.80 2.63 -2.45
C LYS A 261 -9.45 2.86 -3.16
N GLU A 262 -9.39 3.74 -4.16
CA GLU A 262 -8.15 4.03 -4.89
C GLU A 262 -7.16 4.82 -4.02
N MET A 263 -7.66 5.73 -3.18
CA MET A 263 -6.78 6.48 -2.27
C MET A 263 -6.27 5.57 -1.16
N VAL A 264 -7.11 4.65 -0.68
CA VAL A 264 -6.68 3.58 0.23
C VAL A 264 -5.55 2.75 -0.40
N ARG A 265 -5.70 2.29 -1.64
CA ARG A 265 -4.64 1.54 -2.34
C ARG A 265 -3.35 2.33 -2.44
N LEU A 266 -3.43 3.61 -2.83
CA LEU A 266 -2.27 4.49 -2.95
C LEU A 266 -1.55 4.66 -1.62
N LEU A 267 -2.29 4.94 -0.55
CA LEU A 267 -1.70 5.13 0.78
C LEU A 267 -1.05 3.83 1.29
N LEU A 268 -1.71 2.68 1.09
CA LEU A 268 -1.15 1.38 1.45
C LEU A 268 0.08 1.02 0.61
N SER A 269 0.13 1.36 -0.68
CA SER A 269 1.32 1.13 -1.51
C SER A 269 2.52 1.96 -1.04
N HIS A 270 2.27 3.09 -0.39
CA HIS A 270 3.27 3.99 0.18
C HIS A 270 3.46 3.82 1.70
N GLY A 271 3.05 2.67 2.25
CA GLY A 271 3.42 2.26 3.61
C GLY A 271 2.49 2.72 4.73
N ALA A 272 1.28 3.21 4.43
CA ALA A 272 0.28 3.51 5.45
C ALA A 272 -0.05 2.24 6.26
N ASP A 273 -0.06 2.36 7.58
CA ASP A 273 -0.29 1.23 8.49
C ASP A 273 -1.79 0.90 8.64
N PRO A 274 -2.27 -0.26 8.12
CA PRO A 274 -3.67 -0.67 8.23
C PRO A 274 -4.08 -1.05 9.66
N ALA A 275 -3.12 -1.26 10.56
CA ALA A 275 -3.33 -1.67 11.95
C ALA A 275 -3.05 -0.55 12.97
N LYS A 276 -2.74 0.67 12.51
CA LYS A 276 -2.50 1.82 13.39
C LYS A 276 -3.70 2.05 14.31
N LYS A 277 -3.43 2.20 15.60
CA LYS A 277 -4.46 2.38 16.64
C LYS A 277 -4.79 3.85 16.84
N TYR A 278 -6.08 4.18 16.81
CA TYR A 278 -6.60 5.52 17.07
C TYR A 278 -7.50 5.53 18.31
N SER A 279 -7.43 6.62 19.09
CA SER A 279 -8.27 6.81 20.28
C SER A 279 -9.70 7.21 19.88
N ASN A 280 -10.74 6.69 20.55
CA ASN A 280 -12.13 7.02 20.21
C ASN A 280 -12.64 8.38 20.72
N GLY A 281 -11.76 9.25 21.23
CA GLY A 281 -12.07 10.66 21.48
C GLY A 281 -12.96 11.00 22.68
N THR A 282 -13.50 10.04 23.44
CA THR A 282 -14.23 10.37 24.68
C THR A 282 -13.30 10.20 25.87
N GLY A 283 -12.58 11.26 26.25
CA GLY A 283 -11.68 11.30 27.42
C GLY A 283 -12.36 11.11 28.79
N LYS A 284 -13.45 10.36 28.87
CA LYS A 284 -14.09 9.90 30.09
C LYS A 284 -14.51 8.45 29.91
N GLU A 285 -14.07 7.64 30.87
CA GLU A 285 -14.47 6.26 31.19
C GLU A 285 -13.58 5.11 30.66
N ILE A 286 -12.60 4.74 31.50
CA ILE A 286 -12.19 3.41 32.03
C ILE A 286 -12.25 2.13 31.15
N ASN A 287 -12.53 2.16 29.85
CA ASN A 287 -12.40 1.00 28.97
C ASN A 287 -11.88 1.42 27.58
N ASN A 288 -10.56 1.35 27.39
CA ASN A 288 -9.82 1.73 26.17
C ASN A 288 -10.25 0.95 24.91
N PHE A 289 -11.28 1.41 24.20
CA PHE A 289 -11.58 0.96 22.84
C PHE A 289 -10.78 1.79 21.82
N TYR A 290 -9.64 1.26 21.39
CA TYR A 290 -8.94 1.76 20.20
C TYR A 290 -9.61 1.21 18.94
N PHE A 291 -9.71 2.01 17.87
CA PHE A 291 -10.11 1.51 16.56
C PHE A 291 -8.92 1.58 15.57
N THR A 292 -8.91 0.67 14.61
CA THR A 292 -7.92 0.62 13.52
C THR A 292 -8.59 0.94 12.18
N PRO A 293 -7.85 1.32 11.13
CA PRO A 293 -8.37 1.44 9.77
C PRO A 293 -9.13 0.19 9.33
N MET A 294 -8.60 -0.99 9.66
CA MET A 294 -9.24 -2.27 9.37
C MET A 294 -10.58 -2.45 10.11
N ASN A 295 -10.62 -2.16 11.42
CA ASN A 295 -11.87 -2.22 12.20
C ASN A 295 -12.91 -1.23 11.68
N LEU A 296 -12.47 -0.02 11.31
CA LEU A 296 -13.34 1.01 10.74
C LEU A 296 -13.95 0.56 9.41
N ALA A 297 -13.17 -0.03 8.51
CA ALA A 297 -13.67 -0.54 7.23
C ALA A 297 -14.72 -1.65 7.44
N TYR A 298 -14.49 -2.54 8.41
CA TYR A 298 -15.43 -3.58 8.80
C TYR A 298 -16.74 -3.00 9.36
N GLU A 299 -16.66 -2.06 10.31
CA GLU A 299 -17.82 -1.39 10.91
C GLU A 299 -18.65 -0.62 9.87
N MET A 300 -17.98 0.02 8.92
CA MET A 300 -18.62 0.73 7.81
C MET A 300 -19.18 -0.21 6.73
N LYS A 301 -18.93 -1.53 6.84
CA LYS A 301 -19.31 -2.58 5.88
C LYS A 301 -18.68 -2.39 4.49
N GLU A 302 -17.52 -1.76 4.43
CA GLU A 302 -16.74 -1.58 3.20
C GLU A 302 -15.79 -2.79 3.01
N MET A 303 -16.36 -3.97 2.73
CA MET A 303 -15.61 -5.24 2.69
C MET A 303 -14.49 -5.24 1.65
N ASP A 304 -14.70 -4.60 0.50
CA ASP A 304 -13.67 -4.39 -0.53
C ASP A 304 -12.42 -3.65 -0.03
N ILE A 305 -12.60 -2.72 0.90
CA ILE A 305 -11.53 -1.93 1.52
C ILE A 305 -10.93 -2.74 2.68
N TYR A 306 -11.77 -3.43 3.45
CA TYR A 306 -11.31 -4.36 4.50
C TYR A 306 -10.37 -5.42 3.92
N ASP A 307 -10.72 -6.06 2.80
CA ASP A 307 -9.90 -7.09 2.16
C ASP A 307 -8.55 -6.53 1.69
N LEU A 308 -8.52 -5.30 1.18
CA LEU A 308 -7.26 -4.61 0.82
C LEU A 308 -6.38 -4.36 2.05
N LEU A 309 -6.99 -3.92 3.15
CA LEU A 309 -6.30 -3.67 4.41
C LEU A 309 -5.78 -4.98 5.01
N ALA A 310 -6.59 -6.04 5.01
CA ALA A 310 -6.23 -7.36 5.50
C ALA A 310 -5.10 -7.98 4.66
N HIS A 311 -5.17 -7.87 3.34
CA HIS A 311 -4.10 -8.28 2.44
C HIS A 311 -2.83 -7.48 2.73
N LYS A 312 -2.92 -6.15 2.84
CA LYS A 312 -1.73 -5.32 3.13
C LYS A 312 -1.14 -5.64 4.49
N ALA A 313 -1.96 -5.80 5.53
CA ALA A 313 -1.53 -6.21 6.87
C ALA A 313 -0.82 -7.58 6.85
N LYS A 314 -1.32 -8.51 6.03
CA LYS A 314 -0.67 -9.80 5.79
C LYS A 314 0.67 -9.66 5.06
N THR A 315 0.76 -8.80 4.04
CA THR A 315 2.01 -8.55 3.29
C THR A 315 3.03 -7.67 4.03
N MET A 316 2.61 -6.79 4.95
CA MET A 316 3.50 -6.07 5.86
C MET A 316 4.09 -7.00 6.93
N ALA A 317 3.42 -8.12 7.19
CA ALA A 317 3.97 -9.25 7.94
C ALA A 317 4.91 -10.14 7.07
N GLU A 318 4.96 -9.93 5.75
CA GLU A 318 5.85 -10.62 4.80
C GLU A 318 7.06 -9.73 4.43
N VAL A 319 7.95 -9.50 5.39
CA VAL A 319 9.38 -9.29 5.06
C VAL A 319 9.84 -10.53 4.29
N PRO A 320 10.58 -10.42 3.16
CA PRO A 320 10.88 -11.59 2.34
C PRO A 320 11.66 -12.64 3.15
N VAL A 321 10.97 -13.74 3.45
CA VAL A 321 11.58 -14.98 3.94
C VAL A 321 12.26 -15.64 2.74
N PRO A 322 13.58 -15.88 2.75
CA PRO A 322 14.17 -16.81 1.81
C PRO A 322 13.57 -18.19 2.08
N ASN A 323 12.86 -18.73 1.09
CA ASN A 323 12.22 -20.04 1.10
C ASN A 323 13.01 -21.09 1.91
N GLY A 324 12.43 -21.52 3.04
CA GLY A 324 12.79 -22.78 3.67
C GLY A 324 13.82 -22.74 4.80
N VAL A 325 14.40 -21.60 5.17
CA VAL A 325 15.29 -21.52 6.35
C VAL A 325 14.46 -21.35 7.61
N SER A 326 14.35 -22.42 8.40
CA SER A 326 14.11 -22.31 9.84
C SER A 326 15.48 -22.15 10.45
N VAL A 327 15.76 -21.00 11.08
CA VAL A 327 17.00 -20.87 11.86
C VAL A 327 16.84 -21.69 13.12
N ARG A 328 17.60 -22.78 13.19
CA ARG A 328 17.54 -23.74 14.29
C ARG A 328 18.59 -23.49 15.35
N ASP A 329 19.64 -22.73 15.00
CA ASP A 329 20.74 -22.39 15.91
C ASP A 329 21.35 -20.99 15.65
N ILE A 330 22.20 -20.57 16.58
CA ILE A 330 22.83 -19.24 16.60
C ILE A 330 23.80 -19.01 15.43
N LYS A 331 24.40 -20.08 14.89
CA LYS A 331 25.34 -19.97 13.77
C LYS A 331 24.59 -19.62 12.49
N GLU A 332 23.41 -20.19 12.28
CA GLU A 332 22.56 -19.85 11.15
C GLU A 332 22.01 -18.42 11.25
N LEU A 333 21.62 -17.95 12.44
CA LEU A 333 21.21 -16.55 12.65
C LEU A 333 22.35 -15.59 12.31
N ARG A 334 23.56 -15.86 12.81
CA ARG A 334 24.73 -15.03 12.55
C ARG A 334 25.04 -14.95 11.06
N ASN A 335 25.10 -16.10 10.38
CA ASN A 335 25.33 -16.15 8.94
C ASN A 335 24.28 -15.37 8.14
N TYR A 336 23.01 -15.40 8.57
CA TYR A 336 21.95 -14.63 7.93
C TYR A 336 22.15 -13.12 8.13
N LEU A 337 22.37 -12.67 9.36
CA LEU A 337 22.63 -11.26 9.63
C LEU A 337 23.86 -10.76 8.88
N ASP A 338 24.91 -11.57 8.83
CA ASP A 338 26.14 -11.29 8.09
C ASP A 338 25.92 -11.18 6.56
N ALA A 339 25.01 -11.98 6.01
CA ALA A 339 24.73 -11.99 4.57
C ALA A 339 23.77 -10.88 4.13
N TYR A 340 22.80 -10.50 4.97
CA TYR A 340 21.66 -9.67 4.54
C TYR A 340 21.49 -8.37 5.33
N HIS A 341 22.09 -8.25 6.52
CA HIS A 341 21.93 -7.10 7.41
C HIS A 341 23.25 -6.38 7.71
N THR A 342 24.27 -6.52 6.88
CA THR A 342 25.60 -5.92 7.14
C THR A 342 25.84 -4.57 6.48
N ARG A 343 24.90 -4.04 5.69
CA ARG A 343 25.12 -2.81 4.92
C ARG A 343 23.93 -1.87 5.01
N LEU A 344 24.14 -0.71 5.61
CA LEU A 344 23.18 0.39 5.68
C LEU A 344 23.71 1.58 4.87
N SER A 345 22.90 2.10 3.95
CA SER A 345 23.19 3.37 3.26
C SER A 345 22.62 4.53 4.07
N THR A 346 23.45 5.49 4.45
CA THR A 346 23.04 6.66 5.24
C THR A 346 23.32 7.96 4.50
N ASN A 347 22.85 9.07 5.08
CA ASN A 347 23.19 10.42 4.62
C ASN A 347 24.67 10.81 4.82
N LEU A 348 25.42 10.06 5.63
CA LEU A 348 26.86 10.30 5.90
C LEU A 348 27.80 9.34 5.17
N GLY A 349 27.25 8.30 4.54
CA GLY A 349 28.03 7.25 3.89
C GLY A 349 27.42 5.87 4.12
N ILE A 350 28.19 4.84 3.82
CA ILE A 350 27.73 3.46 3.96
C ILE A 350 28.24 2.90 5.28
N VAL A 351 27.34 2.52 6.17
CA VAL A 351 27.70 1.83 7.40
C VAL A 351 27.76 0.33 7.13
N ARG A 352 28.89 -0.28 7.47
CA ARG A 352 29.06 -1.73 7.54
C ARG A 352 28.87 -2.19 8.97
N LEU A 353 28.05 -3.20 9.15
CA LEU A 353 27.63 -3.74 10.44
C LEU A 353 28.20 -5.15 10.57
N GLY A 354 28.56 -5.53 11.80
CA GLY A 354 28.99 -6.84 12.21
C GLY A 354 28.22 -7.28 13.44
N TYR A 355 28.01 -8.59 13.57
CA TYR A 355 27.18 -9.16 14.62
C TYR A 355 27.94 -10.23 15.40
N SER A 356 27.99 -10.08 16.73
CA SER A 356 28.32 -11.21 17.62
C SER A 356 27.05 -11.72 18.26
N ILE A 357 26.93 -13.03 18.41
CA ILE A 357 25.76 -13.65 19.01
C ILE A 357 26.19 -14.63 20.09
N ASP A 358 25.78 -14.39 21.34
CA ASP A 358 26.15 -15.22 22.49
C ASP A 358 24.93 -16.01 23.00
N GLU A 359 25.12 -17.32 23.25
CA GLU A 359 24.11 -18.20 23.86
C GLU A 359 24.28 -18.25 25.37
N ASN A 360 23.25 -17.91 26.14
CA ASN A 360 23.24 -18.16 27.57
C ASN A 360 22.75 -19.58 27.83
N THR A 361 23.61 -20.40 28.43
CA THR A 361 23.32 -21.78 28.82
C THR A 361 23.07 -21.91 30.32
N SER A 362 22.71 -20.82 31.01
CA SER A 362 22.50 -20.80 32.46
C SER A 362 21.31 -21.68 32.87
N ARG A 363 21.43 -22.39 34.00
CA ARG A 363 20.36 -23.25 34.52
C ARG A 363 19.12 -22.48 35.00
N LEU A 364 19.27 -21.19 35.35
CA LEU A 364 18.12 -20.36 35.71
C LEU A 364 17.32 -19.93 34.48
N TYR A 365 17.98 -19.72 33.34
CA TYR A 365 17.38 -19.24 32.09
C TYR A 365 17.92 -20.07 30.93
N LEU A 366 17.14 -21.09 30.53
CA LEU A 366 17.60 -22.18 29.66
C LEU A 366 18.17 -21.74 28.30
N TYR A 367 17.76 -20.59 27.75
CA TYR A 367 18.29 -20.02 26.51
C TYR A 367 18.07 -18.51 26.45
N ASP A 368 19.16 -17.75 26.37
CA ASP A 368 19.14 -16.33 26.07
C ASP A 368 20.05 -16.05 24.88
N ILE A 369 19.63 -15.18 23.97
CA ILE A 369 20.43 -14.83 22.79
C ILE A 369 20.78 -13.37 22.89
N LYS A 370 22.07 -13.07 23.04
CA LYS A 370 22.59 -11.70 23.04
C LYS A 370 23.17 -11.40 21.67
N VAL A 371 22.64 -10.39 20.99
CA VAL A 371 23.21 -9.90 19.73
C VAL A 371 23.95 -8.59 20.02
N ASN A 372 25.27 -8.61 19.85
CA ASN A 372 26.11 -7.42 19.93
C ASN A 372 26.37 -6.90 18.53
N PHE A 373 26.16 -5.61 18.37
CA PHE A 373 26.43 -4.90 17.14
C PHE A 373 27.81 -4.25 17.20
N SER A 374 28.61 -4.44 16.15
CA SER A 374 29.82 -3.67 15.86
C SER A 374 29.69 -3.07 14.47
N GLY A 375 30.33 -1.94 14.18
CA GLY A 375 30.24 -1.39 12.83
C GLY A 375 31.22 -0.27 12.52
N GLU A 376 31.38 -0.02 11.22
CA GLU A 376 32.26 1.00 10.66
C GLU A 376 31.53 1.81 9.59
N VAL A 377 31.81 3.10 9.49
CA VAL A 377 31.28 3.96 8.45
C VAL A 377 32.31 4.16 7.34
N LEU A 378 31.90 3.89 6.10
CA LEU A 378 32.58 4.24 4.87
C LEU A 378 32.16 5.65 4.47
N VAL A 379 33.06 6.60 4.61
CA VAL A 379 32.82 8.01 4.32
C VAL A 379 33.39 8.33 2.94
N ASP A 380 32.59 8.97 2.07
CA ASP A 380 33.03 9.34 0.73
C ASP A 380 34.13 10.42 0.81
N ASN A 381 35.22 10.26 0.05
CA ASN A 381 36.31 11.22 -0.07
C ASN A 381 35.85 12.61 -0.58
N LYS A 382 34.62 12.74 -1.09
CA LYS A 382 33.98 14.03 -1.41
C LYS A 382 33.71 14.93 -0.20
N LEU A 383 33.76 14.39 1.02
CA LEU A 383 33.65 15.17 2.26
C LEU A 383 34.99 15.79 2.69
N GLU A 384 36.04 15.67 1.87
CA GLU A 384 37.41 16.17 2.11
C GLU A 384 38.07 15.62 3.39
N THR A 385 37.54 14.54 3.97
CA THR A 385 38.04 13.96 5.22
C THR A 385 39.21 12.99 5.02
N GLY A 386 39.44 12.50 3.80
CA GLY A 386 40.54 11.58 3.48
C GLY A 386 40.47 10.19 4.15
N MET A 387 39.31 9.80 4.67
CA MET A 387 39.14 8.58 5.48
C MET A 387 38.31 7.53 4.76
N ASN A 388 38.83 6.30 4.71
CA ASN A 388 38.13 5.18 4.05
C ASN A 388 37.25 4.37 5.01
N HIS A 389 37.54 4.34 6.32
CA HIS A 389 36.84 3.53 7.33
C HIS A 389 36.99 4.18 8.71
N ILE A 390 35.88 4.33 9.46
CA ILE A 390 35.89 4.89 10.82
C ILE A 390 34.90 4.12 11.69
N ALA A 391 35.31 3.70 12.88
CA ALA A 391 34.40 3.09 13.84
C ALA A 391 33.25 4.06 14.20
N ILE A 392 32.03 3.55 14.32
CA ILE A 392 30.81 4.37 14.52
C ILE A 392 30.94 5.27 15.75
N GLU A 393 31.58 4.79 16.82
CA GLU A 393 31.84 5.54 18.05
C GLU A 393 32.84 6.69 17.86
N ASN A 394 33.72 6.58 16.87
CA ASN A 394 34.79 7.54 16.61
C ASN A 394 34.44 8.54 15.49
N ILE A 395 33.26 8.41 14.88
CA ILE A 395 32.88 9.21 13.70
C ILE A 395 32.77 10.71 14.03
N PHE A 396 32.30 11.05 15.23
CA PHE A 396 32.04 12.44 15.66
C PHE A 396 33.30 13.16 16.15
N ASP A 397 34.29 12.40 16.61
CA ASP A 397 35.59 12.94 17.04
C ASP A 397 36.49 13.25 15.82
N ASN A 398 36.28 12.52 14.72
CA ASN A 398 37.14 12.59 13.53
C ASN A 398 36.54 13.36 12.35
N ILE A 399 35.22 13.65 12.35
CA ILE A 399 34.56 14.33 11.22
C ILE A 399 33.67 15.50 11.66
N LYS A 400 33.86 16.65 10.99
CA LYS A 400 33.02 17.84 11.15
C LYS A 400 31.75 17.73 10.29
N PHE A 401 30.67 17.20 10.88
CA PHE A 401 29.33 17.19 10.28
C PHE A 401 28.41 18.28 10.84
N THR A 402 27.39 18.66 10.08
CA THR A 402 26.31 19.53 10.58
C THR A 402 25.40 18.76 11.54
N GLU A 403 24.81 19.44 12.52
CA GLU A 403 23.90 18.82 13.51
C GLU A 403 22.74 18.07 12.84
N THR A 404 22.17 18.62 11.77
CA THR A 404 21.10 17.96 11.00
C THR A 404 21.55 16.64 10.37
N GLN A 405 22.78 16.59 9.84
CA GLN A 405 23.31 15.35 9.27
C GLN A 405 23.53 14.27 10.35
N LYS A 406 23.98 14.68 11.54
CA LYS A 406 24.17 13.77 12.67
C LYS A 406 22.84 13.20 13.18
N VAL A 407 21.80 14.04 13.29
CA VAL A 407 20.44 13.61 13.68
C VAL A 407 19.89 12.58 12.71
N GLU A 408 19.97 12.87 11.41
CA GLU A 408 19.42 11.99 10.38
C GLU A 408 20.17 10.65 10.31
N PHE A 409 21.48 10.66 10.51
CA PHE A 409 22.30 9.45 10.59
C PHE A 409 21.83 8.53 11.73
N PHE A 410 21.62 9.08 12.94
CA PHE A 410 21.17 8.30 14.09
C PHE A 410 19.76 7.74 13.93
N ARG A 411 18.86 8.51 13.31
CA ARG A 411 17.51 8.04 12.98
C ARG A 411 17.57 6.83 12.04
N GLN A 412 18.36 6.92 10.97
CA GLN A 412 18.53 5.83 9.99
C GLN A 412 19.16 4.59 10.62
N LEU A 413 20.15 4.77 11.50
CA LEU A 413 20.78 3.66 12.22
C LEU A 413 19.78 2.98 13.18
N ARG A 414 18.99 3.76 13.92
CA ARG A 414 17.96 3.25 14.82
C ARG A 414 16.92 2.41 14.09
N GLU A 415 16.32 2.93 13.03
CA GLU A 415 15.30 2.23 12.25
C GLU A 415 15.81 0.89 11.72
N PHE A 416 17.04 0.88 11.20
CA PHE A 416 17.68 -0.34 10.72
C PHE A 416 17.89 -1.38 11.84
N THR A 417 18.28 -0.95 13.04
CA THR A 417 18.44 -1.86 14.19
C THR A 417 17.12 -2.42 14.69
N GLU A 418 16.05 -1.62 14.71
CA GLU A 418 14.71 -2.06 15.10
C GLU A 418 14.17 -3.11 14.12
N ASP A 419 14.38 -2.92 12.82
CA ASP A 419 13.94 -3.88 11.81
C ASP A 419 14.74 -5.18 11.84
N THR A 420 16.05 -5.11 12.09
CA THR A 420 16.89 -6.29 12.29
C THR A 420 16.44 -7.11 13.51
N ALA A 421 16.01 -6.42 14.59
CA ALA A 421 15.45 -7.07 15.76
C ALA A 421 14.11 -7.76 15.46
N LYS A 422 13.19 -7.11 14.74
CA LYS A 422 11.91 -7.71 14.32
C LYS A 422 12.11 -8.98 13.49
N ILE A 423 13.07 -8.97 12.58
CA ILE A 423 13.41 -10.12 11.74
C ILE A 423 13.97 -11.27 12.58
N THR A 424 14.87 -10.96 13.51
CA THR A 424 15.43 -11.95 14.45
C THR A 424 14.33 -12.58 15.31
N MET A 425 13.36 -11.77 15.77
CA MET A 425 12.18 -12.24 16.53
C MET A 425 11.29 -13.18 15.72
N ALA A 426 11.05 -12.86 14.45
CA ALA A 426 10.22 -13.67 13.56
C ALA A 426 10.85 -15.04 13.22
N TRP A 427 12.19 -15.13 13.23
CA TRP A 427 12.94 -16.33 12.84
C TRP A 427 13.11 -17.38 13.94
N MET A 428 12.73 -17.07 15.18
CA MET A 428 12.90 -17.95 16.35
C MET A 428 11.57 -18.17 17.11
N PRO A 429 10.58 -18.79 16.47
CA PRO A 429 9.28 -19.05 17.09
C PRO A 429 9.41 -19.97 18.32
N GLY A 430 8.71 -19.63 19.41
CA GLY A 430 8.74 -20.38 20.67
C GLY A 430 9.92 -20.04 21.60
N LYS A 431 10.86 -19.19 21.15
CA LYS A 431 11.87 -18.57 22.03
C LYS A 431 11.35 -17.21 22.49
N LYS A 432 11.52 -16.88 23.78
CA LYS A 432 11.15 -15.56 24.29
C LYS A 432 12.23 -14.59 23.83
N ILE A 433 11.84 -13.58 23.02
CA ILE A 433 12.72 -12.55 22.42
C ILE A 433 12.28 -11.14 22.93
N THR A 434 13.23 -10.31 23.38
CA THR A 434 13.21 -9.07 24.16
C THR A 434 14.51 -8.36 23.79
N GLY A 435 14.48 -7.37 22.90
CA GLY A 435 15.65 -6.55 22.54
C GLY A 435 15.70 -5.22 23.31
N GLY A 436 16.88 -4.61 23.44
CA GLY A 436 17.12 -3.33 24.13
C GLY A 436 18.62 -3.00 24.21
N PHE A 437 18.97 -1.79 24.65
CA PHE A 437 20.36 -1.32 24.77
C PHE A 437 20.76 -1.25 26.25
N TYR A 438 21.78 -2.00 26.69
CA TYR A 438 22.35 -1.84 28.03
C TYR A 438 23.84 -2.21 28.06
N LYS A 439 24.71 -1.25 28.45
CA LYS A 439 25.99 -1.51 29.16
C LYS A 439 26.55 -0.27 29.87
N PHE A 440 27.01 -0.52 31.11
CA PHE A 440 27.58 0.42 32.06
C PHE A 440 28.87 1.10 31.59
N THR A 441 29.07 2.32 32.13
CA THR A 441 30.09 3.33 31.81
C THR A 441 29.78 4.14 30.54
N SER A 442 29.37 5.38 30.80
CA SER A 442 29.10 6.43 29.83
C SER A 442 30.23 6.58 28.83
N TYR A 443 30.00 6.08 27.62
CA TYR A 443 30.66 6.53 26.40
C TYR A 443 29.58 6.99 25.42
N VAL A 444 28.82 8.02 25.79
CA VAL A 444 28.53 9.00 24.74
C VAL A 444 29.92 9.51 24.35
N PRO A 445 30.43 9.26 23.13
CA PRO A 445 31.75 9.74 22.72
C PRO A 445 31.86 11.22 23.10
N GLN A 446 32.96 11.62 23.74
CA GLN A 446 33.02 12.96 24.34
C GLN A 446 32.82 14.08 23.33
N GLY A 447 33.06 13.84 22.04
CA GLY A 447 32.77 14.78 20.95
C GLY A 447 31.33 14.83 20.46
N ILE A 448 30.38 14.06 21.03
CA ILE A 448 28.95 14.23 20.71
C ILE A 448 28.41 15.51 21.38
N PRO A 449 27.90 16.49 20.59
CA PRO A 449 27.29 17.72 21.11
C PRO A 449 26.19 17.44 22.13
N ILE A 450 26.04 18.31 23.13
CA ILE A 450 25.13 18.09 24.25
C ILE A 450 23.67 17.95 23.78
N GLU A 451 23.32 18.63 22.69
CA GLU A 451 22.01 18.64 22.06
C GLU A 451 21.66 17.31 21.38
N LEU A 452 22.67 16.54 20.96
CA LEU A 452 22.50 15.25 20.32
C LEU A 452 22.57 14.09 21.30
N ARG A 453 22.86 14.36 22.58
CA ARG A 453 22.98 13.30 23.58
C ARG A 453 21.71 12.51 23.71
N GLN A 454 20.53 13.13 23.72
CA GLN A 454 19.28 12.39 23.85
C GLN A 454 19.08 11.36 22.72
N LEU A 455 19.37 11.75 21.48
CA LEU A 455 19.27 10.88 20.31
C LEU A 455 20.39 9.83 20.26
N ALA A 456 21.61 10.21 20.66
CA ALA A 456 22.72 9.28 20.81
C ALA A 456 22.45 8.27 21.94
N LEU A 457 21.78 8.66 23.02
CA LEU A 457 21.35 7.79 24.11
C LEU A 457 20.23 6.84 23.66
N GLU A 458 19.40 7.23 22.69
CA GLU A 458 18.41 6.32 22.08
C GLU A 458 19.06 5.24 21.18
N VAL A 459 20.25 5.51 20.64
CA VAL A 459 20.99 4.59 19.76
C VAL A 459 22.06 3.79 20.50
N TYR A 460 22.73 4.38 21.50
CA TYR A 460 23.82 3.78 22.28
C TYR A 460 23.42 3.40 23.72
N GLY A 461 22.24 3.82 24.21
CA GLY A 461 21.74 3.56 25.57
C GLY A 461 22.11 4.64 26.61
N SER A 462 21.46 4.62 27.79
CA SER A 462 21.72 5.54 28.91
C SER A 462 22.09 4.84 30.23
N SER A 463 22.73 5.58 31.16
CA SER A 463 23.10 5.11 32.52
C SER A 463 21.91 4.99 33.48
N ILE A 464 20.71 5.35 33.05
CA ILE A 464 19.48 5.29 33.85
C ILE A 464 18.52 4.41 33.08
N ASN A 465 18.37 3.15 33.49
CA ASN A 465 17.41 2.16 33.03
C ASN A 465 16.20 2.75 32.26
N GLN A 466 16.35 2.90 30.94
CA GLN A 466 15.24 3.20 30.03
C GLN A 466 14.97 1.94 29.23
N PHE A 467 13.88 1.28 29.59
CA PHE A 467 13.41 0.06 28.96
C PHE A 467 12.73 0.40 27.62
N LEU A 468 13.45 0.28 26.51
CA LEU A 468 12.84 -0.13 25.24
C LEU A 468 13.02 -1.64 25.18
N THR A 469 12.01 -2.37 25.65
CA THR A 469 11.93 -3.83 25.52
C THR A 469 10.93 -4.15 24.43
N TRP A 470 11.38 -4.80 23.36
CA TRP A 470 10.46 -5.37 22.36
C TRP A 470 10.15 -6.81 22.75
N SER A 471 9.11 -7.04 23.54
CA SER A 471 8.66 -8.39 23.91
C SER A 471 7.41 -8.80 23.12
N ASN A 472 7.24 -10.11 22.91
CA ASN A 472 6.06 -10.68 22.27
C ASN A 472 4.82 -10.82 23.19
N TYR A 473 4.69 -10.04 24.26
CA TYR A 473 3.43 -9.99 25.02
C TYR A 473 3.22 -8.67 25.77
N THR A 474 1.96 -8.24 25.82
CA THR A 474 1.47 -6.95 26.36
C THR A 474 1.86 -6.67 27.81
N PRO A 475 1.89 -5.38 28.21
CA PRO A 475 2.39 -4.93 29.50
C PRO A 475 1.33 -5.11 30.60
N ASP A 476 1.70 -5.61 31.78
CA ASP A 476 1.23 -4.98 33.02
C ASP A 476 1.97 -5.40 34.30
N GLN A 477 1.72 -4.58 35.33
CA GLN A 477 2.52 -4.30 36.52
C GLN A 477 2.76 -5.45 37.51
N ALA A 478 3.85 -5.25 38.28
CA ALA A 478 4.08 -5.64 39.67
C ALA A 478 5.15 -6.69 39.93
N TYR A 479 6.44 -6.31 39.93
CA TYR A 479 7.45 -6.97 40.77
C TYR A 479 8.54 -5.97 41.23
N TYR A 480 8.86 -6.03 42.54
CA TYR A 480 9.99 -5.34 43.15
C TYR A 480 11.29 -6.13 42.87
N TYR A 481 12.29 -5.46 42.30
CA TYR A 481 13.62 -6.05 42.05
C TYR A 481 14.45 -6.07 43.34
N HIS A 482 15.02 -7.24 43.68
CA HIS A 482 16.09 -7.32 44.66
C HIS A 482 17.44 -7.17 43.95
N GLU A 483 18.17 -6.13 44.35
CA GLU A 483 19.55 -5.85 43.94
C GLU A 483 20.49 -6.92 44.50
N THR A 484 21.13 -7.70 43.63
CA THR A 484 22.51 -8.20 43.85
C THR A 484 23.17 -8.63 42.52
N GLU A 485 24.00 -7.72 41.99
CA GLU A 485 25.14 -7.92 41.05
C GLU A 485 24.88 -8.16 39.54
N ILE A 486 25.80 -7.64 38.71
CA ILE A 486 25.59 -6.97 37.39
C ILE A 486 26.12 -7.80 36.19
N SER A 487 25.45 -7.78 35.00
CA SER A 487 26.04 -7.39 33.68
C SER A 487 25.20 -7.71 32.40
N ASP A 488 24.51 -6.71 31.87
CA ASP A 488 24.16 -6.43 30.45
C ASP A 488 23.59 -7.52 29.51
N PHE A 489 22.29 -7.36 29.28
CA PHE A 489 21.37 -8.13 28.44
C PHE A 489 21.07 -9.54 28.97
N HIS A 490 20.06 -9.64 29.84
CA HIS A 490 19.63 -10.86 30.54
C HIS A 490 18.17 -11.19 30.23
N TRP A 491 17.85 -12.48 30.20
CA TRP A 491 16.50 -12.96 29.95
C TRP A 491 16.05 -13.95 31.02
N TYR A 492 14.73 -14.10 31.20
CA TYR A 492 14.15 -14.96 32.24
C TYR A 492 13.11 -15.93 31.66
N GLY A 493 13.31 -17.23 31.86
CA GLY A 493 12.35 -18.30 31.54
C GLY A 493 11.57 -18.74 32.77
N PHE A 494 10.26 -18.95 32.62
CA PHE A 494 9.47 -19.76 33.55
C PHE A 494 9.03 -21.03 32.81
N LEU A 495 9.06 -22.15 33.54
CA LEU A 495 8.45 -23.42 33.15
C LEU A 495 6.96 -23.20 32.90
N ASP A 496 6.46 -23.73 31.79
CA ASP A 496 5.10 -24.26 31.75
C ASP A 496 5.19 -25.67 31.18
N ASP A 497 4.38 -26.51 31.79
CA ASP A 497 4.59 -27.92 31.96
C ASP A 497 3.75 -28.61 30.89
N GLN A 498 4.40 -29.41 30.04
CA GLN A 498 3.75 -30.40 29.15
C GLN A 498 2.83 -29.84 28.05
N ASN A 499 3.41 -29.46 26.90
CA ASN A 499 3.01 -29.95 25.56
C ASN A 499 3.80 -29.22 24.45
N VAL A 500 4.95 -29.77 24.06
CA VAL A 500 5.58 -29.46 22.76
C VAL A 500 5.06 -30.50 21.78
N THR A 501 4.26 -30.08 20.80
CA THR A 501 3.86 -30.97 19.69
C THR A 501 5.04 -31.15 18.73
N THR A 502 5.24 -32.38 18.26
CA THR A 502 6.34 -32.78 17.35
C THR A 502 6.01 -32.52 15.88
N ASP A 503 5.10 -31.58 15.57
CA ASP A 503 4.53 -31.46 14.24
C ASP A 503 5.50 -30.81 13.24
N VAL A 504 5.69 -31.49 12.11
CA VAL A 504 6.50 -31.02 10.98
C VAL A 504 5.56 -30.50 9.91
N PRO A 505 5.50 -29.18 9.65
CA PRO A 505 4.53 -28.62 8.72
C PRO A 505 4.86 -28.97 7.26
N LEU A 506 3.82 -29.34 6.51
CA LEU A 506 3.81 -29.53 5.07
C LEU A 506 4.09 -28.17 4.44
N LYS A 507 4.97 -28.13 3.44
CA LYS A 507 5.37 -26.88 2.76
C LYS A 507 5.03 -26.88 1.28
N LYS A 508 4.97 -28.06 0.66
CA LYS A 508 4.72 -28.20 -0.78
C LYS A 508 4.11 -29.55 -1.10
N ILE A 509 3.13 -29.53 -2.00
CA ILE A 509 2.65 -30.71 -2.72
C ILE A 509 3.25 -30.62 -4.14
N SER A 510 3.90 -31.68 -4.59
CA SER A 510 4.55 -31.74 -5.90
C SER A 510 3.94 -32.84 -6.74
N ILE A 511 3.36 -32.47 -7.88
CA ILE A 511 2.86 -33.40 -8.90
C ILE A 511 3.95 -33.49 -9.99
N PRO A 512 4.43 -34.70 -10.35
CA PRO A 512 5.38 -34.84 -11.45
C PRO A 512 4.84 -34.20 -12.73
N ALA A 513 5.70 -33.49 -13.46
CA ALA A 513 5.33 -32.97 -14.76
C ALA A 513 5.11 -34.15 -15.72
N GLY A 514 3.88 -34.29 -16.23
CA GLY A 514 3.50 -35.40 -17.10
C GLY A 514 2.25 -35.09 -17.89
N ASN A 515 2.15 -35.68 -19.08
CA ASN A 515 0.93 -35.65 -19.87
C ASN A 515 -0.01 -36.76 -19.36
N TYR A 516 -0.79 -36.46 -18.33
CA TYR A 516 -1.74 -37.42 -17.75
C TYR A 516 -2.90 -37.67 -18.72
N LYS A 517 -3.03 -38.93 -19.15
CA LYS A 517 -4.01 -39.37 -20.15
C LYS A 517 -4.77 -40.58 -19.59
N ILE A 518 -6.10 -40.55 -19.66
CA ILE A 518 -6.99 -41.59 -19.15
C ILE A 518 -8.04 -41.93 -20.21
N ALA A 519 -8.35 -43.21 -20.43
CA ALA A 519 -9.48 -43.57 -21.30
C ALA A 519 -10.82 -43.32 -20.58
N VAL A 520 -11.89 -43.12 -21.35
CA VAL A 520 -13.24 -42.99 -20.75
C VAL A 520 -13.61 -44.30 -20.06
N GLY A 521 -14.00 -44.24 -18.79
CA GLY A 521 -14.32 -45.38 -17.93
C GLY A 521 -13.15 -45.91 -17.10
N GLU A 522 -11.91 -45.51 -17.41
CA GLU A 522 -10.71 -45.95 -16.69
C GLU A 522 -10.32 -45.00 -15.56
N SER A 523 -9.47 -45.47 -14.64
CA SER A 523 -8.94 -44.69 -13.54
C SER A 523 -7.41 -44.65 -13.50
N LEU A 524 -6.87 -43.56 -12.95
CA LEU A 524 -5.44 -43.36 -12.78
C LEU A 524 -5.16 -42.74 -11.41
N ALA A 525 -4.33 -43.41 -10.61
CA ALA A 525 -3.79 -42.83 -9.38
C ALA A 525 -2.69 -41.84 -9.76
N ILE A 526 -2.86 -40.57 -9.36
CA ILE A 526 -1.89 -39.53 -9.69
C ILE A 526 -0.74 -39.58 -8.68
N PRO A 527 0.52 -39.73 -9.14
CA PRO A 527 1.65 -39.68 -8.23
C PRO A 527 1.84 -38.27 -7.69
N TYR A 528 2.13 -38.15 -6.40
CA TYR A 528 2.45 -36.88 -5.76
C TYR A 528 3.49 -37.07 -4.66
N GLN A 529 4.22 -36.00 -4.35
CA GLN A 529 5.20 -35.95 -3.26
C GLN A 529 4.85 -34.82 -2.30
N LEU A 530 4.94 -35.11 -1.01
CA LEU A 530 4.78 -34.15 0.07
C LEU A 530 6.16 -33.73 0.57
N LEU A 531 6.40 -32.42 0.63
CA LEU A 531 7.71 -31.87 1.01
C LEU A 531 7.55 -30.93 2.22
N PRO A 532 8.36 -31.09 3.28
CA PRO A 532 9.34 -32.17 3.46
C PRO A 532 8.68 -33.56 3.60
N GLU A 533 9.38 -34.63 3.22
CA GLU A 533 8.85 -36.01 3.21
C GLU A 533 8.34 -36.49 4.59
N LYS A 534 8.80 -35.85 5.67
CA LYS A 534 8.42 -36.12 7.06
C LYS A 534 7.30 -35.22 7.59
N ALA A 535 6.56 -34.52 6.74
CA ALA A 535 5.44 -33.69 7.19
C ALA A 535 4.40 -34.53 7.96
N THR A 536 3.86 -34.00 9.06
CA THR A 536 2.90 -34.71 9.92
C THR A 536 1.47 -34.21 9.78
N ASP A 537 1.26 -33.02 9.21
CA ASP A 537 -0.02 -32.34 8.93
C ASP A 537 -0.50 -32.59 7.48
N VAL A 538 -0.64 -33.86 7.09
CA VAL A 538 -0.78 -34.29 5.69
C VAL A 538 -2.22 -34.53 5.22
N GLU A 539 -3.24 -33.98 5.88
CA GLU A 539 -4.61 -34.08 5.38
C GLU A 539 -4.79 -33.29 4.07
N LEU A 540 -5.09 -34.00 2.97
CA LEU A 540 -5.26 -33.42 1.63
C LEU A 540 -6.74 -33.39 1.22
N VAL A 541 -7.07 -32.38 0.41
CA VAL A 541 -8.35 -32.26 -0.28
C VAL A 541 -8.11 -32.24 -1.78
N TRP A 542 -8.89 -33.05 -2.50
CA TRP A 542 -8.83 -33.18 -3.95
C TRP A 542 -10.12 -32.64 -4.58
N GLU A 543 -9.97 -31.89 -5.66
CA GLU A 543 -11.09 -31.26 -6.36
C GLU A 543 -10.89 -31.35 -7.88
N SER A 544 -11.97 -31.68 -8.60
CA SER A 544 -12.02 -31.54 -10.06
C SER A 544 -12.80 -30.30 -10.42
N PHE A 545 -12.21 -29.43 -11.23
CA PHE A 545 -12.90 -28.25 -11.78
C PHE A 545 -13.88 -28.61 -12.90
N TYR A 546 -13.78 -29.83 -13.45
CA TYR A 546 -14.68 -30.34 -14.49
C TYR A 546 -15.12 -31.78 -14.16
N PRO A 547 -15.94 -31.96 -13.11
CA PRO A 547 -16.29 -33.28 -12.58
C PRO A 547 -17.14 -34.13 -13.54
N HIS A 548 -17.63 -33.57 -14.64
CA HIS A 548 -18.33 -34.29 -15.71
C HIS A 548 -17.39 -34.84 -16.79
N ILE A 549 -16.11 -34.41 -16.82
CA ILE A 549 -15.06 -34.90 -17.71
C ILE A 549 -14.18 -35.91 -16.95
N ALA A 550 -13.72 -35.55 -15.76
CA ALA A 550 -12.99 -36.43 -14.87
C ALA A 550 -13.34 -36.14 -13.40
N SER A 551 -13.59 -37.17 -12.60
CA SER A 551 -13.77 -37.05 -11.15
C SER A 551 -12.48 -37.47 -10.42
N VAL A 552 -12.29 -36.99 -9.19
CA VAL A 552 -11.17 -37.40 -8.33
C VAL A 552 -11.69 -37.75 -6.94
N ASP A 553 -11.16 -38.83 -6.35
CA ASP A 553 -11.51 -39.23 -4.99
C ASP A 553 -10.56 -38.62 -3.94
N SER A 554 -10.81 -38.91 -2.65
CA SER A 554 -10.00 -38.38 -1.54
C SER A 554 -8.54 -38.88 -1.53
N ASN A 555 -8.21 -39.90 -2.31
CA ASN A 555 -6.87 -40.49 -2.39
C ASN A 555 -6.12 -40.07 -3.66
N GLY A 556 -6.69 -39.15 -4.46
CA GLY A 556 -6.08 -38.69 -5.70
C GLY A 556 -6.22 -39.67 -6.87
N VAL A 557 -7.17 -40.61 -6.82
CA VAL A 557 -7.51 -41.47 -7.95
C VAL A 557 -8.48 -40.73 -8.85
N VAL A 558 -8.06 -40.47 -10.09
CA VAL A 558 -8.85 -39.77 -11.11
C VAL A 558 -9.55 -40.78 -12.01
N VAL A 559 -10.86 -40.64 -12.22
CA VAL A 559 -11.66 -41.47 -13.13
C VAL A 559 -12.09 -40.65 -14.34
N GLY A 560 -11.82 -41.14 -15.55
CA GLY A 560 -12.25 -40.51 -16.79
C GLY A 560 -13.73 -40.79 -17.07
N LEU A 561 -14.57 -39.76 -17.16
CA LEU A 561 -16.02 -39.91 -17.34
C LEU A 561 -16.49 -39.57 -18.75
N LYS A 562 -15.85 -38.57 -19.37
CA LYS A 562 -16.19 -38.12 -20.73
C LYS A 562 -14.95 -37.55 -21.42
N ALA A 563 -14.86 -37.72 -22.73
CA ALA A 563 -13.74 -37.19 -23.50
C ALA A 563 -13.62 -35.66 -23.36
N GLY A 564 -12.41 -35.17 -23.07
CA GLY A 564 -12.13 -33.76 -22.81
C GLY A 564 -10.92 -33.54 -21.90
N LEU A 565 -10.60 -32.28 -21.60
CA LEU A 565 -9.51 -31.91 -20.70
C LEU A 565 -10.10 -31.46 -19.35
N ALA A 566 -9.66 -32.06 -18.25
CA ALA A 566 -10.07 -31.68 -16.90
C ALA A 566 -8.86 -31.15 -16.11
N SER A 567 -9.08 -30.10 -15.32
CA SER A 567 -8.10 -29.59 -14.35
C SER A 567 -8.43 -30.14 -12.97
N ILE A 568 -7.43 -30.72 -12.31
CA ILE A 568 -7.53 -31.27 -10.96
C ILE A 568 -6.61 -30.48 -10.04
N LYS A 569 -7.12 -30.16 -8.84
CA LYS A 569 -6.38 -29.49 -7.77
C LYS A 569 -6.31 -30.38 -6.55
N VAL A 570 -5.13 -30.42 -5.93
CA VAL A 570 -4.90 -30.98 -4.60
C VAL A 570 -4.33 -29.90 -3.70
N TYR A 571 -4.80 -29.83 -2.46
CA TYR A 571 -4.32 -28.85 -1.49
C TYR A 571 -4.35 -29.38 -0.06
N SER A 572 -3.51 -28.82 0.81
CA SER A 572 -3.56 -29.12 2.24
C SER A 572 -4.84 -28.56 2.85
N LYS A 573 -5.53 -29.37 3.66
CA LYS A 573 -6.70 -28.94 4.42
C LYS A 573 -6.34 -27.89 5.49
N HIS A 574 -5.13 -27.95 6.04
CA HIS A 574 -4.66 -27.06 7.10
C HIS A 574 -4.11 -25.74 6.56
N ASP A 575 -3.46 -25.75 5.40
CA ASP A 575 -3.04 -24.54 4.68
C ASP A 575 -3.36 -24.66 3.17
N PRO A 576 -4.54 -24.17 2.74
CA PRO A 576 -4.94 -24.20 1.33
C PRO A 576 -4.03 -23.40 0.38
N GLY A 577 -3.11 -22.58 0.91
CA GLY A 577 -2.06 -21.91 0.15
C GLY A 577 -1.01 -22.89 -0.39
N ILE A 578 -0.92 -24.08 0.19
CA ILE A 578 -0.08 -25.19 -0.28
C ILE A 578 -0.93 -26.09 -1.17
N PHE A 579 -0.76 -25.94 -2.49
CA PHE A 579 -1.53 -26.69 -3.48
C PHE A 579 -0.70 -27.05 -4.71
N ALA A 580 -1.21 -28.01 -5.47
CA ALA A 580 -0.74 -28.32 -6.81
C ALA A 580 -1.91 -28.51 -7.76
N ASN A 581 -1.75 -28.05 -9.00
CA ASN A 581 -2.74 -28.19 -10.06
C ASN A 581 -2.10 -28.94 -11.23
N PHE A 582 -2.88 -29.78 -11.89
CA PHE A 582 -2.45 -30.47 -13.11
C PHE A 582 -3.64 -30.75 -14.03
N LEU A 583 -3.33 -31.00 -15.29
CA LEU A 583 -4.31 -31.29 -16.32
C LEU A 583 -4.33 -32.78 -16.63
N VAL A 584 -5.53 -33.31 -16.83
CA VAL A 584 -5.78 -34.69 -17.23
C VAL A 584 -6.61 -34.68 -18.51
N TRP A 585 -6.12 -35.34 -19.55
CA TRP A 585 -6.86 -35.53 -20.78
C TRP A 585 -7.59 -36.88 -20.76
N VAL A 586 -8.88 -36.86 -21.01
CA VAL A 586 -9.75 -38.04 -21.07
C VAL A 586 -10.14 -38.32 -22.53
N GLY A 587 -10.00 -39.56 -22.99
CA GLY A 587 -10.43 -39.97 -24.34
C GLY A 587 -9.69 -41.19 -24.89
N ASP A 588 -9.89 -41.50 -26.18
CA ASP A 588 -9.34 -42.69 -26.84
C ASP A 588 -7.80 -42.64 -26.96
N PRO A 589 -7.04 -43.56 -26.32
CA PRO A 589 -5.58 -43.61 -26.40
C PRO A 589 -5.02 -43.77 -27.82
N LEU A 590 -5.80 -44.35 -28.74
CA LEU A 590 -5.38 -44.69 -30.10
C LEU A 590 -5.76 -43.64 -31.14
N LYS A 591 -6.53 -42.61 -30.76
CA LYS A 591 -6.81 -41.43 -31.60
C LYS A 591 -5.94 -40.22 -31.22
N MET A 592 -4.84 -40.47 -30.50
CA MET A 592 -3.92 -39.47 -29.97
C MET A 592 -2.64 -39.35 -30.77
#